data_AF-A0A0N4V658-F1
#
_entry.id   AF-A0A0N4V658-F1
#
_cell.length_a   1.000
_cell.length_b   1.000
_cell.length_c   1.000
_cell.angle_alpha   90.00
_cell.angle_beta   90.00
_cell.angle_gamma   90.00
#
_symmetry.space_group_name_H-M   'P 1'
#
loop_
_entity.id
_entity.type
_entity.pdbx_description
1 polymer ?
#
loop_
_entity_poly.entity_id
_entity_poly.type
_entity_poly.pdbx_seq_one_letter_code
_entity_poly.pdbx_strand_id
1 'polypeptide(L)'
;MEELSIQEYESQLAEIDAQLSECTDLTKRNELLDMRNDLKELISLISQQHEESSGQTQPGTSSGVTQDDYSLTKEELIGMHCRAPYPRQVDRLVCLHDAVIFDIINENADPESLQVLILYCYPIEEKMRPCDYFLDDRCTYGSNCRFSHGEVVSFADLTEYVPPDFSNVEEGRLVLARNERMLWGSGRVVAVDGERYAVKLLSTGKEISCGSGELVPLQDNSLGEDEAESANNEVGCVVPECWSELKNDSYGHVKVGDIGDWERHTKGIGMKLLLKMGYKVGEGLGRNSHGIVHAIQPVVYPKNKSLDICMEQKNKVIDGIEKRKRRVKQALASRLKPKEDVDIFDIINEKLASNKVSATDLKEKERKQLKESSSKELNIHAVSLDRELKEMKAKERKLREGITRNRRDHATAENLKKRLSECQADIRKLEAKQERLSNEVIERRRKKDLF
;
A
#
# COMPACT_ATOMS: atom_id res chain seq x y z
N MET A 1 21.25 12.40 -13.34
CA MET A 1 20.95 12.29 -14.78
C MET A 1 19.73 13.12 -15.15
N GLU A 2 18.75 13.25 -14.23
CA GLU A 2 17.48 13.98 -14.45
C GLU A 2 17.56 15.51 -14.28
N GLU A 3 18.47 16.07 -13.48
CA GLU A 3 18.67 17.55 -13.47
C GLU A 3 19.19 18.09 -14.81
N LEU A 4 19.96 17.27 -15.54
CA LEU A 4 20.44 17.61 -16.89
C LEU A 4 19.28 17.63 -17.90
N SER A 5 18.26 16.79 -17.74
CA SER A 5 17.12 16.76 -18.65
C SER A 5 16.15 17.93 -18.42
N ILE A 6 15.98 18.40 -17.18
CA ILE A 6 15.16 19.61 -16.90
C ILE A 6 15.76 20.84 -17.59
N GLN A 7 17.08 21.04 -17.50
CA GLN A 7 17.76 22.16 -18.14
C GLN A 7 17.66 22.13 -19.67
N GLU A 8 17.68 20.93 -20.26
CA GLU A 8 17.45 20.76 -21.71
C GLU A 8 16.03 21.18 -22.11
N TYR A 9 15.00 20.80 -21.35
CA TYR A 9 13.62 21.20 -21.61
C TYR A 9 13.37 22.70 -21.37
N GLU A 10 14.01 23.30 -20.37
CA GLU A 10 13.96 24.76 -20.15
C GLU A 10 14.59 25.54 -21.31
N SER A 11 15.70 25.03 -21.88
CA SER A 11 16.34 25.61 -23.06
C SER A 11 15.44 25.52 -24.30
N GLN A 12 14.77 24.39 -24.50
CA GLN A 12 13.79 24.22 -25.58
C GLN A 12 12.59 25.15 -25.41
N LEU A 13 12.13 25.38 -24.17
CA LEU A 13 11.06 26.33 -23.87
C LEU A 13 11.45 27.77 -24.24
N ALA A 14 12.68 28.17 -23.93
CA ALA A 14 13.21 29.48 -24.29
C ALA A 14 13.32 29.68 -25.81
N GLU A 15 13.67 28.62 -26.55
CA GLU A 15 13.70 28.63 -28.01
C GLU A 15 12.28 28.78 -28.61
N ILE A 16 11.29 28.07 -28.07
CA ILE A 16 9.90 28.19 -28.49
C ILE A 16 9.33 29.58 -28.17
N ASP A 17 9.66 30.15 -27.00
CA ASP A 17 9.25 31.51 -26.64
C ASP A 17 9.89 32.56 -27.58
N ALA A 18 11.14 32.35 -28.02
CA ALA A 18 11.78 33.19 -29.04
C ALA A 18 11.09 33.05 -30.41
N GLN A 19 10.78 31.83 -30.85
CA GLN A 19 10.03 31.58 -32.09
C GLN A 19 8.62 32.17 -32.05
N LEU A 20 7.94 32.13 -30.90
CA LEU A 20 6.63 32.77 -30.70
C LEU A 20 6.70 34.30 -30.74
N SER A 21 7.87 34.90 -30.48
CA SER A 21 8.06 36.35 -30.58
C SER A 21 8.26 36.83 -32.03
N GLU A 22 8.81 35.96 -32.90
CA GLU A 22 9.09 36.27 -34.30
C GLU A 22 8.02 35.73 -35.27
N CYS A 23 7.21 34.75 -34.86
CA CYS A 23 6.21 34.11 -35.72
C CYS A 23 4.96 34.98 -35.90
N THR A 24 4.74 35.44 -37.13
CA THR A 24 3.55 36.21 -37.56
C THR A 24 2.42 35.35 -38.11
N ASP A 25 2.65 34.04 -38.33
CA ASP A 25 1.67 33.11 -38.87
C ASP A 25 0.82 32.47 -37.75
N LEU A 26 -0.51 32.53 -37.88
CA LEU A 26 -1.44 32.19 -36.81
C LEU A 26 -1.54 30.68 -36.54
N THR A 27 -1.46 29.85 -37.59
CA THR A 27 -1.52 28.39 -37.44
C THR A 27 -0.26 27.87 -36.75
N LYS A 28 0.91 28.27 -37.25
CA LYS A 28 2.21 27.95 -36.68
C LYS A 28 2.36 28.50 -35.26
N ARG A 29 1.78 29.67 -34.96
CA ARG A 29 1.75 30.23 -33.60
C ARG A 29 0.94 29.38 -32.64
N ASN A 30 -0.20 28.83 -33.06
CA ASN A 30 -1.01 27.96 -32.20
C ASN A 30 -0.30 26.64 -31.92
N GLU A 31 0.32 26.02 -32.93
CA GLU A 31 1.12 24.80 -32.75
C GLU A 31 2.29 25.01 -31.77
N LEU A 32 2.98 26.16 -31.87
CA LEU A 32 4.04 26.52 -30.93
C LEU A 32 3.53 26.79 -29.50
N LEU A 33 2.30 27.31 -29.35
CA LEU A 33 1.67 27.49 -28.05
C LEU A 33 1.28 26.16 -27.40
N ASP A 34 0.83 25.19 -28.20
CA ASP A 34 0.50 23.84 -27.72
C ASP A 34 1.78 23.13 -27.26
N MET A 35 2.83 23.11 -28.10
CA MET A 35 4.13 22.52 -27.71
C MET A 35 4.75 23.18 -26.47
N ARG A 36 4.55 24.49 -26.30
CA ARG A 36 4.98 25.22 -25.10
C ARG A 36 4.23 24.77 -23.85
N ASN A 37 2.93 24.52 -23.94
CA ASN A 37 2.14 24.07 -22.81
C ASN A 37 2.53 22.64 -22.42
N ASP A 38 2.72 21.76 -23.41
CA ASP A 38 3.14 20.37 -23.20
C ASP A 38 4.52 20.30 -22.51
N LEU A 39 5.49 21.11 -22.94
CA LEU A 39 6.82 21.16 -22.31
C LEU A 39 6.79 21.73 -20.89
N LYS A 40 5.93 22.70 -20.60
CA LYS A 40 5.73 23.20 -19.22
C LYS A 40 5.16 22.13 -18.30
N GLU A 41 4.22 21.34 -18.81
CA GLU A 41 3.63 20.24 -18.05
C GLU A 41 4.67 19.15 -17.76
N LEU A 42 5.48 18.79 -18.76
CA LEU A 42 6.59 17.84 -18.61
C LEU A 42 7.62 18.30 -17.56
N ILE A 43 8.04 19.57 -17.59
CA ILE A 43 8.96 20.12 -16.58
C ILE A 43 8.33 20.03 -15.18
N SER A 44 7.04 20.37 -15.04
CA SER A 44 6.34 20.30 -13.76
C SER A 44 6.27 18.88 -13.20
N LEU A 45 6.04 17.88 -14.05
CA LEU A 45 5.95 16.47 -13.65
C LEU A 45 7.31 15.93 -13.19
N ILE A 46 8.38 16.26 -13.93
CA ILE A 46 9.75 15.83 -13.59
C ILE A 46 10.24 16.52 -12.31
N SER A 47 9.90 17.81 -12.10
CA SER A 47 10.23 18.52 -10.85
C SER A 47 9.51 17.94 -9.63
N GLN A 48 8.24 17.52 -9.77
CA GLN A 48 7.51 16.86 -8.68
C GLN A 48 8.13 15.50 -8.31
N GLN A 49 8.53 14.70 -9.31
CA GLN A 49 9.25 13.44 -9.06
C GLN A 49 10.62 13.65 -8.40
N HIS A 50 11.29 14.78 -8.66
CA HIS A 50 12.55 15.12 -8.03
C HIS A 50 12.40 15.49 -6.54
N GLU A 51 11.36 16.25 -6.18
CA GLU A 51 11.06 16.58 -4.78
C GLU A 51 10.72 15.35 -3.94
N GLU A 52 10.17 14.31 -4.57
CA GLU A 52 9.89 13.02 -3.93
C GLU A 52 11.15 12.14 -3.75
N SER A 53 12.21 12.37 -4.54
CA SER A 53 13.42 11.52 -4.57
C SER A 53 14.65 12.13 -3.88
N SER A 54 14.71 13.45 -3.65
CA SER A 54 15.87 14.12 -3.05
C SER A 54 15.85 14.31 -1.52
N GLY A 55 14.89 13.72 -0.80
CA GLY A 55 14.81 13.81 0.66
C GLY A 55 15.77 12.88 1.40
N GLN A 56 17.05 13.25 1.54
CA GLN A 56 17.98 12.60 2.48
C GLN A 56 17.79 13.07 3.94
N THR A 57 17.74 12.07 4.82
CA THR A 57 17.39 12.04 6.24
C THR A 57 18.48 12.56 7.18
N GLN A 58 18.10 13.29 8.25
CA GLN A 58 18.81 13.36 9.54
C GLN A 58 17.79 13.23 10.69
N PRO A 59 18.19 12.73 11.87
CA PRO A 59 17.37 11.84 12.70
C PRO A 59 16.64 12.57 13.82
N GLY A 60 15.39 12.20 14.03
CA GLY A 60 14.65 12.57 15.24
C GLY A 60 13.16 12.77 14.98
N THR A 61 12.37 11.83 15.49
CA THR A 61 10.93 11.96 15.73
C THR A 61 10.04 11.71 14.51
N SER A 62 9.76 10.41 14.33
CA SER A 62 8.50 9.83 13.84
C SER A 62 7.45 10.85 13.39
N SER A 63 7.61 11.37 12.18
CA SER A 63 6.58 12.15 11.50
C SER A 63 5.72 11.15 10.76
N GLY A 64 4.52 10.91 11.31
CA GLY A 64 3.47 10.16 10.65
C GLY A 64 3.23 10.76 9.27
N VAL A 65 3.37 9.91 8.27
CA VAL A 65 2.87 10.13 6.92
C VAL A 65 1.45 10.65 7.07
N THR A 66 1.24 11.87 6.56
CA THR A 66 -0.08 12.48 6.46
C THR A 66 -0.98 11.51 5.72
N GLN A 67 -2.03 11.10 6.42
CA GLN A 67 -3.11 10.27 5.96
C GLN A 67 -3.89 11.10 4.93
N ASP A 68 -3.43 11.11 3.68
CA ASP A 68 -4.24 11.55 2.56
C ASP A 68 -5.38 10.53 2.42
N ASP A 69 -6.58 10.97 2.79
CA ASP A 69 -7.85 10.23 2.76
C ASP A 69 -8.25 9.93 1.30
N TYR A 70 -7.57 8.97 0.67
CA TYR A 70 -8.05 8.30 -0.53
C TYR A 70 -9.06 7.23 -0.11
N SER A 71 -10.34 7.61 -0.10
CA SER A 71 -11.45 6.67 -0.10
C SER A 71 -11.52 6.04 -1.49
N LEU A 72 -11.01 4.82 -1.65
CA LEU A 72 -11.08 4.12 -2.94
C LEU A 72 -12.55 3.90 -3.31
N THR A 73 -12.96 4.43 -4.46
CA THR A 73 -14.32 4.21 -4.98
C THR A 73 -14.47 2.76 -5.46
N LYS A 74 -15.71 2.25 -5.55
CA LYS A 74 -16.01 0.90 -6.09
C LYS A 74 -15.32 0.64 -7.44
N GLU A 75 -15.29 1.68 -8.27
CA GLU A 75 -14.69 1.68 -9.61
C GLU A 75 -13.15 1.65 -9.56
N GLU A 76 -12.54 2.14 -8.48
CA GLU A 76 -11.10 2.08 -8.27
C GLU A 76 -10.63 0.73 -7.72
N LEU A 77 -11.50 -0.01 -7.00
CA LEU A 77 -11.15 -1.32 -6.45
C LEU A 77 -11.21 -2.43 -7.52
N ILE A 78 -12.15 -2.32 -8.44
CA ILE A 78 -12.26 -3.23 -9.59
C ILE A 78 -11.08 -2.95 -10.53
N GLY A 79 -10.37 -4.00 -10.92
CA GLY A 79 -9.17 -3.91 -11.75
C GLY A 79 -7.87 -3.79 -10.96
N MET A 80 -7.90 -3.63 -9.63
CA MET A 80 -6.67 -3.63 -8.83
C MET A 80 -5.99 -5.00 -8.85
N HIS A 81 -4.68 -4.99 -9.02
CA HIS A 81 -3.84 -6.15 -8.83
C HIS A 81 -3.66 -6.45 -7.33
N CYS A 82 -3.75 -7.72 -6.97
CA CYS A 82 -3.53 -8.21 -5.61
C CYS A 82 -2.86 -9.58 -5.65
N ARG A 83 -2.39 -10.04 -4.49
CA ARG A 83 -1.92 -11.42 -4.29
C ARG A 83 -2.92 -12.17 -3.42
N ALA A 84 -3.41 -13.29 -3.92
CA ALA A 84 -4.49 -14.05 -3.30
C ALA A 84 -4.11 -15.52 -3.10
N PRO A 85 -4.57 -16.14 -2.00
CA PRO A 85 -4.42 -17.57 -1.81
C PRO A 85 -5.28 -18.34 -2.81
N TYR A 86 -4.84 -19.55 -3.17
CA TYR A 86 -5.66 -20.51 -3.90
C TYR A 86 -6.05 -21.67 -2.97
N PRO A 87 -7.32 -22.12 -2.94
CA PRO A 87 -7.78 -23.15 -2.00
C PRO A 87 -7.08 -24.50 -2.16
N ARG A 88 -6.42 -24.77 -3.29
CA ARG A 88 -5.69 -26.02 -3.52
C ARG A 88 -4.20 -25.75 -3.65
N GLN A 89 -3.37 -26.59 -3.06
CA GLN A 89 -1.93 -26.52 -3.30
C GLN A 89 -1.59 -27.18 -4.63
N VAL A 90 -1.36 -26.38 -5.67
CA VAL A 90 -1.01 -26.88 -7.02
C VAL A 90 0.51 -26.90 -7.22
N ASP A 91 1.18 -25.86 -6.72
CA ASP A 91 2.63 -25.74 -6.75
C ASP A 91 3.13 -25.52 -5.32
N ARG A 92 4.14 -26.27 -4.87
CA ARG A 92 4.67 -26.13 -3.51
C ARG A 92 5.45 -24.81 -3.31
N LEU A 93 5.96 -24.23 -4.39
CA LEU A 93 6.76 -23.00 -4.35
C LEU A 93 5.91 -21.73 -4.41
N VAL A 94 4.65 -21.84 -4.85
CA VAL A 94 3.76 -20.69 -5.03
C VAL A 94 2.53 -20.89 -4.14
N CYS A 95 2.46 -20.11 -3.05
CA CYS A 95 1.36 -20.17 -2.08
C CYS A 95 0.34 -19.03 -2.28
N LEU A 96 0.80 -17.90 -2.80
CA LEU A 96 -0.01 -16.75 -3.17
C LEU A 96 0.15 -16.53 -4.66
N HIS A 97 -0.95 -16.24 -5.34
CA HIS A 97 -0.99 -16.02 -6.77
C HIS A 97 -1.38 -14.59 -7.07
N ASP A 98 -0.73 -14.00 -8.06
CA ASP A 98 -1.11 -12.71 -8.60
C ASP A 98 -2.50 -12.82 -9.23
N ALA A 99 -3.37 -11.91 -8.84
CA ALA A 99 -4.76 -11.85 -9.23
C ALA A 99 -5.21 -10.42 -9.45
N VAL A 100 -6.35 -10.26 -10.10
CA VAL A 100 -7.04 -8.99 -10.31
C VAL A 100 -8.42 -9.07 -9.67
N ILE A 101 -8.82 -8.03 -8.96
CA ILE A 101 -10.18 -7.89 -8.44
C ILE A 101 -11.12 -7.65 -9.62
N PHE A 102 -12.05 -8.57 -9.85
CA PHE A 102 -13.02 -8.51 -10.95
C PHE A 102 -14.33 -7.87 -10.51
N ASP A 103 -14.85 -8.24 -9.34
CA ASP A 103 -16.11 -7.68 -8.82
C ASP A 103 -16.18 -7.75 -7.29
N ILE A 104 -17.13 -7.03 -6.68
CA ILE A 104 -17.39 -7.01 -5.25
C ILE A 104 -18.76 -7.65 -5.00
N ILE A 105 -18.80 -8.70 -4.18
CA ILE A 105 -20.02 -9.48 -3.96
C ILE A 105 -20.90 -8.86 -2.87
N ASN A 106 -20.28 -8.48 -1.75
CA ASN A 106 -20.98 -7.97 -0.58
C ASN A 106 -20.67 -6.49 -0.34
N GLU A 107 -21.28 -5.62 -1.16
CA GLU A 107 -21.05 -4.17 -1.12
C GLU A 107 -21.49 -3.50 0.19
N ASN A 108 -22.50 -4.05 0.86
CA ASN A 108 -23.09 -3.47 2.08
C ASN A 108 -22.56 -4.11 3.38
N ALA A 109 -21.52 -4.93 3.30
CA ALA A 109 -20.99 -5.65 4.45
C ALA A 109 -19.86 -4.85 5.13
N ASP A 110 -19.66 -5.10 6.42
CA ASP A 110 -18.54 -4.50 7.17
C ASP A 110 -17.19 -4.77 6.46
N PRO A 111 -16.20 -3.87 6.57
CA PRO A 111 -14.86 -4.02 5.98
C PRO A 111 -14.23 -5.40 6.14
N GLU A 112 -14.46 -6.03 7.30
CA GLU A 112 -13.88 -7.31 7.67
C GLU A 112 -14.58 -8.52 7.04
N SER A 113 -15.78 -8.32 6.51
CA SER A 113 -16.61 -9.33 5.85
C SER A 113 -16.77 -9.08 4.35
N LEU A 114 -16.11 -8.04 3.83
CA LEU A 114 -16.06 -7.75 2.41
C LEU A 114 -15.48 -8.95 1.66
N GLN A 115 -16.25 -9.42 0.68
CA GLN A 115 -15.86 -10.49 -0.22
C GLN A 115 -15.75 -9.94 -1.63
N VAL A 116 -14.67 -10.31 -2.29
CA VAL A 116 -14.37 -9.90 -3.66
C VAL A 116 -14.20 -11.13 -4.53
N LEU A 117 -14.61 -10.98 -5.78
CA LEU A 117 -14.41 -11.96 -6.83
C LEU A 117 -13.11 -11.61 -7.54
N ILE A 118 -12.16 -12.55 -7.59
CA ILE A 118 -10.85 -12.33 -8.21
C ILE A 118 -10.62 -13.25 -9.40
N LEU A 119 -9.75 -12.84 -10.32
CA LEU A 119 -9.26 -13.64 -11.43
C LEU A 119 -7.73 -13.76 -11.34
N TYR A 120 -7.20 -14.98 -11.44
CA TYR A 120 -5.76 -15.22 -11.37
C TYR A 120 -5.06 -14.84 -12.69
N CYS A 121 -3.94 -14.13 -12.60
CA CYS A 121 -3.16 -13.68 -13.76
C CYS A 121 -2.39 -14.84 -14.42
N TYR A 122 -1.85 -15.75 -13.60
CA TYR A 122 -0.98 -16.84 -14.05
C TYR A 122 -1.60 -18.20 -13.72
N PRO A 123 -2.54 -18.70 -14.54
CA PRO A 123 -3.25 -19.93 -14.26
C PRO A 123 -2.32 -21.16 -14.32
N ILE A 124 -2.21 -21.89 -13.22
CA ILE A 124 -1.42 -23.13 -13.11
C ILE A 124 -2.28 -24.36 -13.45
N GLU A 125 -3.59 -24.29 -13.18
CA GLU A 125 -4.59 -25.29 -13.57
C GLU A 125 -5.62 -24.72 -14.56
N GLU A 126 -6.28 -25.61 -15.32
CA GLU A 126 -7.39 -25.21 -16.21
C GLU A 126 -8.52 -24.49 -15.46
N LYS A 127 -8.75 -24.85 -14.20
CA LYS A 127 -9.77 -24.23 -13.34
C LYS A 127 -9.41 -22.82 -12.85
N MET A 128 -8.14 -22.41 -12.97
CA MET A 128 -7.72 -21.02 -12.72
C MET A 128 -7.85 -20.16 -13.97
N ARG A 129 -7.86 -20.77 -15.16
CA ARG A 129 -7.89 -20.02 -16.42
C ARG A 129 -9.24 -19.31 -16.55
N PRO A 130 -9.28 -17.99 -16.75
CA PRO A 130 -10.53 -17.27 -16.91
C PRO A 130 -11.29 -17.78 -18.14
N CYS A 131 -12.62 -17.83 -18.01
CA CYS A 131 -13.51 -18.22 -19.09
C CYS A 131 -13.78 -17.02 -20.01
N ASP A 132 -13.33 -17.10 -21.26
CA ASP A 132 -13.53 -16.01 -22.25
C ASP A 132 -15.03 -15.67 -22.41
N TYR A 133 -15.91 -16.67 -22.44
CA TYR A 133 -17.36 -16.45 -22.53
C TYR A 133 -17.97 -15.81 -21.29
N PHE A 134 -17.36 -15.99 -20.11
CA PHE A 134 -17.82 -15.33 -18.89
C PHE A 134 -17.43 -13.87 -18.89
N LEU A 135 -16.21 -13.55 -19.34
CA LEU A 135 -15.75 -12.17 -19.51
C LEU A 135 -16.62 -11.39 -20.50
N ASP A 136 -17.21 -12.07 -21.49
CA ASP A 136 -18.15 -11.50 -22.44
C ASP A 136 -19.63 -11.52 -21.98
N ASP A 137 -19.94 -11.96 -20.75
CA ASP A 137 -21.30 -12.16 -20.23
C ASP A 137 -22.18 -13.15 -21.05
N ARG A 138 -21.56 -14.09 -21.76
CA ARG A 138 -22.24 -15.09 -22.64
C ARG A 138 -22.20 -16.52 -22.10
N CYS A 139 -21.55 -16.76 -20.96
CA CYS A 139 -21.41 -18.10 -20.42
C CYS A 139 -22.70 -18.62 -19.76
N THR A 140 -23.22 -19.75 -20.25
CA THR A 140 -24.43 -20.39 -19.70
C THR A 140 -24.16 -21.49 -18.67
N TYR A 141 -22.90 -21.84 -18.45
CA TYR A 141 -22.52 -23.01 -17.63
C TYR A 141 -22.45 -22.73 -16.13
N GLY A 142 -22.51 -21.46 -15.72
CA GLY A 142 -22.44 -21.05 -14.31
C GLY A 142 -21.22 -21.65 -13.60
N SER A 143 -21.41 -22.19 -12.39
CA SER A 143 -20.34 -22.80 -11.59
C SER A 143 -19.80 -24.13 -12.15
N ASN A 144 -20.44 -24.73 -13.14
CA ASN A 144 -19.99 -25.98 -13.77
C ASN A 144 -19.15 -25.73 -15.04
N CYS A 145 -18.78 -24.48 -15.31
CA CYS A 145 -17.89 -24.16 -16.41
C CYS A 145 -16.53 -24.88 -16.24
N ARG A 146 -15.92 -25.28 -17.37
CA ARG A 146 -14.57 -25.86 -17.37
C ARG A 146 -13.51 -24.85 -16.94
N PHE A 147 -13.72 -23.59 -17.31
CA PHE A 147 -12.85 -22.46 -17.04
C PHE A 147 -13.38 -21.64 -15.85
N SER A 148 -12.50 -20.87 -15.22
CA SER A 148 -12.80 -20.06 -14.05
C SER A 148 -13.75 -18.91 -14.37
N HIS A 149 -14.73 -18.69 -13.50
CA HIS A 149 -15.50 -17.44 -13.41
C HIS A 149 -14.96 -16.53 -12.30
N GLY A 150 -13.78 -16.85 -11.77
CA GLY A 150 -13.19 -16.22 -10.60
C GLY A 150 -13.40 -17.03 -9.32
N GLU A 151 -12.63 -16.66 -8.31
CA GLU A 151 -12.69 -17.23 -6.97
C GLU A 151 -13.17 -16.16 -5.99
N VAL A 152 -14.05 -16.55 -5.07
CA VAL A 152 -14.54 -15.64 -4.03
C VAL A 152 -13.61 -15.73 -2.83
N VAL A 153 -12.96 -14.62 -2.50
CA VAL A 153 -12.05 -14.52 -1.35
C VAL A 153 -12.46 -13.37 -0.44
N SER A 154 -12.18 -13.53 0.85
CA SER A 154 -12.30 -12.42 1.79
C SER A 154 -11.24 -11.38 1.44
N PHE A 155 -11.63 -10.11 1.44
CA PHE A 155 -10.71 -9.00 1.24
C PHE A 155 -9.58 -9.00 2.29
N ALA A 156 -9.84 -9.54 3.50
CA ALA A 156 -8.84 -9.65 4.56
C ALA A 156 -7.73 -10.67 4.27
N ASP A 157 -7.96 -11.63 3.37
CA ASP A 157 -6.98 -12.65 2.97
C ASP A 157 -6.13 -12.20 1.78
N LEU A 158 -6.46 -11.07 1.16
CA LEU A 158 -5.69 -10.48 0.08
C LEU A 158 -4.45 -9.77 0.61
N THR A 159 -3.40 -9.82 -0.20
CA THR A 159 -2.12 -9.15 0.05
C THR A 159 -1.81 -8.20 -1.11
N GLU A 160 -0.93 -7.24 -0.85
CA GLU A 160 -0.52 -6.25 -1.85
C GLU A 160 0.22 -6.91 -3.01
N TYR A 161 -0.10 -6.44 -4.23
CA TYR A 161 0.60 -6.85 -5.43
C TYR A 161 2.03 -6.32 -5.40
N VAL A 162 3.00 -7.19 -5.69
CA VAL A 162 4.40 -6.80 -5.83
C VAL A 162 4.82 -7.12 -7.26
N PRO A 163 5.20 -6.12 -8.06
CA PRO A 163 5.63 -6.34 -9.42
C PRO A 163 6.91 -7.19 -9.43
N PRO A 164 6.98 -8.22 -10.28
CA PRO A 164 8.18 -9.04 -10.40
C PRO A 164 9.32 -8.23 -11.02
N ASP A 165 10.53 -8.36 -10.46
CA ASP A 165 11.73 -7.74 -11.00
C ASP A 165 12.34 -8.62 -12.09
N PHE A 166 12.42 -8.08 -13.31
CA PHE A 166 12.97 -8.74 -14.49
C PHE A 166 14.45 -8.47 -14.73
N SER A 167 15.09 -7.63 -13.91
CA SER A 167 16.45 -7.16 -14.13
C SER A 167 17.51 -8.28 -13.98
N ASN A 168 17.20 -9.32 -13.21
CA ASN A 168 18.15 -10.37 -12.79
C ASN A 168 17.71 -11.79 -13.19
N VAL A 169 17.15 -11.97 -14.40
CA VAL A 169 16.78 -13.30 -14.91
C VAL A 169 17.99 -14.00 -15.52
N GLU A 170 18.70 -14.75 -14.67
CA GLU A 170 19.89 -15.50 -15.05
C GLU A 170 19.66 -17.02 -15.03
N GLU A 171 20.62 -17.77 -15.58
CA GLU A 171 20.62 -19.23 -15.50
C GLU A 171 20.56 -19.72 -14.05
N GLY A 172 19.73 -20.73 -13.79
CA GLY A 172 19.49 -21.29 -12.47
C GLY A 172 18.38 -20.61 -11.66
N ARG A 173 17.96 -19.39 -12.02
CA ARG A 173 16.90 -18.64 -11.32
C ARG A 173 15.56 -19.38 -11.38
N LEU A 174 14.78 -19.29 -10.31
CA LEU A 174 13.39 -19.78 -10.26
C LEU A 174 12.45 -18.82 -10.98
N VAL A 175 11.64 -19.38 -11.87
CA VAL A 175 10.70 -18.62 -12.70
C VAL A 175 9.38 -19.39 -12.85
N LEU A 176 8.28 -18.68 -13.03
CA LEU A 176 7.05 -19.20 -13.60
C LEU A 176 7.13 -19.06 -15.12
N ALA A 177 6.87 -20.15 -15.83
CA ALA A 177 6.95 -20.18 -17.28
C ALA A 177 5.66 -20.76 -17.88
N ARG A 178 5.17 -20.15 -18.98
CA ARG A 178 3.97 -20.59 -19.68
C ARG A 178 4.29 -21.75 -20.63
N ASN A 179 3.49 -22.80 -20.55
CA ASN A 179 3.59 -23.96 -21.43
C ASN A 179 2.68 -23.85 -22.67
N GLU A 180 2.80 -24.82 -23.59
CA GLU A 180 2.00 -24.93 -24.82
C GLU A 180 0.48 -24.99 -24.58
N ARG A 181 0.05 -25.37 -23.37
CA ARG A 181 -1.36 -25.46 -22.98
C ARG A 181 -1.89 -24.17 -22.33
N MET A 182 -1.12 -23.08 -22.39
CA MET A 182 -1.43 -21.81 -21.73
C MET A 182 -1.52 -21.91 -20.21
N LEU A 183 -0.84 -22.89 -19.61
CA LEU A 183 -0.72 -23.03 -18.16
C LEU A 183 0.68 -22.64 -17.71
N TRP A 184 0.76 -21.97 -16.58
CA TRP A 184 2.02 -21.56 -15.96
C TRP A 184 2.52 -22.65 -15.02
N GLY A 185 3.83 -22.79 -14.90
CA GLY A 185 4.43 -23.73 -13.94
C GLY A 185 5.80 -23.27 -13.49
N SER A 186 6.17 -23.62 -12.26
CA SER A 186 7.50 -23.31 -11.74
C SER A 186 8.58 -24.10 -12.47
N GLY A 187 9.69 -23.42 -12.73
CA GLY A 187 10.83 -23.94 -13.46
C GLY A 187 12.12 -23.22 -13.07
N ARG A 188 13.24 -23.76 -13.55
CA ARG A 188 14.54 -23.08 -13.49
C ARG A 188 15.00 -22.71 -14.89
N VAL A 189 15.55 -21.51 -15.03
CA VAL A 189 16.21 -21.09 -16.26
C VAL A 189 17.43 -21.98 -16.49
N VAL A 190 17.56 -22.55 -17.67
CA VAL A 190 18.68 -23.41 -18.07
C VAL A 190 19.65 -22.66 -18.98
N ALA A 191 19.11 -21.84 -19.87
CA ALA A 191 19.89 -21.02 -20.79
C ALA A 191 19.11 -19.75 -21.14
N VAL A 192 19.85 -18.67 -21.40
CA VAL A 192 19.31 -17.39 -21.87
C VAL A 192 19.93 -17.09 -23.24
N ASP A 193 19.09 -16.86 -24.25
CA ASP A 193 19.51 -16.48 -25.60
C ASP A 193 18.75 -15.22 -26.03
N GLY A 194 19.32 -14.05 -25.72
CA GLY A 194 18.69 -12.75 -25.95
C GLY A 194 17.35 -12.62 -25.21
N GLU A 195 16.25 -12.54 -25.96
CA GLU A 195 14.89 -12.43 -25.41
C GLU A 195 14.18 -13.78 -25.21
N ARG A 196 14.88 -14.91 -25.45
CA ARG A 196 14.33 -16.25 -25.28
C ARG A 196 15.01 -16.96 -24.11
N TYR A 197 14.20 -17.61 -23.30
CA TYR A 197 14.62 -18.34 -22.11
C TYR A 197 14.30 -19.81 -22.29
N ALA A 198 15.27 -20.68 -22.06
CA ALA A 198 15.04 -22.10 -21.91
C ALA A 198 14.78 -22.38 -20.43
N VAL A 199 13.60 -22.89 -20.09
CA VAL A 199 13.20 -23.18 -18.70
C VAL A 199 12.91 -24.66 -18.54
N LYS A 200 13.48 -25.27 -17.50
CA LYS A 200 13.16 -26.64 -17.10
C LYS A 200 12.11 -26.63 -16.02
N LEU A 201 10.92 -27.13 -16.35
CA LEU A 201 9.80 -27.21 -15.41
C LEU A 201 10.12 -28.19 -14.27
N LEU A 202 9.86 -27.78 -13.02
CA LEU A 202 10.12 -28.61 -11.84
C LEU A 202 9.12 -29.76 -11.69
N SER A 203 7.88 -29.56 -12.13
CA SER A 203 6.80 -30.55 -12.02
C SER A 203 6.96 -31.72 -12.99
N THR A 204 7.39 -31.45 -14.23
CA THR A 204 7.46 -32.45 -15.31
C THR A 204 8.89 -32.80 -15.72
N GLY A 205 9.87 -31.96 -15.38
CA GLY A 205 11.25 -32.07 -15.85
C GLY A 205 11.43 -31.74 -17.35
N LYS A 206 10.37 -31.36 -18.06
CA LYS A 206 10.41 -30.98 -19.49
C LYS A 206 11.05 -29.60 -19.63
N GLU A 207 11.90 -29.45 -20.63
CA GLU A 207 12.49 -28.17 -21.03
C GLU A 207 11.58 -27.51 -22.06
N ILE A 208 11.26 -26.24 -21.82
CA ILE A 208 10.40 -25.40 -22.66
C ILE A 208 11.15 -24.12 -23.04
N SER A 209 10.86 -23.58 -24.23
CA SER A 209 11.35 -22.26 -24.64
C SER A 209 10.24 -21.24 -24.45
N CYS A 210 10.55 -20.16 -23.75
CA CYS A 210 9.62 -19.08 -23.42
C CYS A 210 10.18 -17.74 -23.90
N GLY A 211 9.32 -16.84 -24.37
CA GLY A 211 9.69 -15.44 -24.59
C GLY A 211 9.65 -14.62 -23.30
N SER A 212 10.09 -13.36 -23.38
CA SER A 212 10.06 -12.39 -22.27
C SER A 212 8.66 -12.20 -21.66
N GLY A 213 7.58 -12.22 -22.46
CA GLY A 213 6.19 -12.12 -21.98
C GLY A 213 5.57 -13.42 -21.45
N GLU A 214 6.29 -14.53 -21.50
CA GLU A 214 5.82 -15.86 -21.08
C GLU A 214 6.57 -16.39 -19.85
N LEU A 215 7.33 -15.51 -19.21
CA LEU A 215 8.20 -15.79 -18.10
C LEU A 215 7.97 -14.75 -17.01
N VAL A 216 7.84 -15.20 -15.77
CA VAL A 216 7.69 -14.34 -14.59
C VAL A 216 8.69 -14.80 -13.54
N PRO A 217 9.64 -13.95 -13.13
CA PRO A 217 10.58 -14.27 -12.07
C PRO A 217 9.86 -14.57 -10.77
N LEU A 218 10.21 -15.69 -10.13
CA LEU A 218 9.80 -15.97 -8.77
C LEU A 218 10.83 -15.34 -7.83
N GLN A 219 10.35 -14.66 -6.79
CA GLN A 219 11.23 -14.21 -5.72
C GLN A 219 11.81 -15.43 -5.01
N ASP A 220 13.13 -15.58 -5.12
CA ASP A 220 13.85 -16.63 -4.45
C ASP A 220 13.99 -16.20 -2.99
N ASN A 221 13.18 -16.78 -2.09
CA ASN A 221 13.40 -16.63 -0.64
C ASN A 221 14.65 -17.41 -0.16
N SER A 222 15.41 -17.99 -1.09
CA SER A 222 16.79 -18.41 -0.86
C SER A 222 17.71 -17.43 -1.57
N LEU A 223 18.54 -16.70 -0.80
CA LEU A 223 19.99 -16.54 -1.00
C LEU A 223 20.54 -15.41 -0.12
N GLY A 224 21.70 -15.68 0.50
CA GLY A 224 22.69 -14.63 0.83
C GLY A 224 22.98 -14.46 2.32
N GLU A 225 23.96 -15.21 2.82
CA GLU A 225 24.77 -14.79 3.97
C GLU A 225 25.48 -13.46 3.59
N ASP A 226 25.57 -12.57 4.57
CA ASP A 226 26.32 -11.29 4.62
C ASP A 226 25.54 -9.99 4.32
N GLU A 227 25.60 -9.09 5.32
CA GLU A 227 25.11 -7.69 5.39
C GLU A 227 23.62 -7.45 5.79
N ALA A 228 23.35 -7.81 7.06
CA ALA A 228 22.63 -7.08 8.10
C ALA A 228 21.58 -5.97 7.79
N GLU A 229 20.44 -6.14 8.48
CA GLU A 229 19.57 -5.08 9.05
C GLU A 229 18.65 -4.33 8.08
N SER A 230 17.53 -4.96 7.69
CA SER A 230 16.18 -4.46 8.00
C SER A 230 15.10 -5.24 7.25
N ALA A 231 13.99 -5.47 7.97
CA ALA A 231 12.68 -5.79 7.45
C ALA A 231 12.56 -7.07 6.60
N ASN A 232 12.34 -8.21 7.26
CA ASN A 232 11.56 -9.29 6.66
C ASN A 232 10.71 -9.99 7.71
N ASN A 233 9.40 -9.88 7.56
CA ASN A 233 8.44 -10.76 8.22
C ASN A 233 7.23 -10.83 7.30
N GLU A 234 7.40 -11.56 6.19
CA GLU A 234 6.31 -11.96 5.32
C GLU A 234 5.76 -13.33 5.73
N VAL A 235 4.45 -13.40 5.55
CA VAL A 235 3.57 -14.51 5.79
C VAL A 235 3.83 -15.57 4.71
N GLY A 236 4.42 -16.70 5.12
CA GLY A 236 4.62 -17.86 4.25
C GLY A 236 4.60 -19.13 5.10
N CYS A 237 3.89 -20.14 4.60
CA CYS A 237 3.64 -21.44 5.22
C CYS A 237 4.87 -21.99 5.97
N VAL A 238 4.77 -22.08 7.30
CA VAL A 238 5.78 -22.70 8.16
C VAL A 238 5.81 -24.20 7.85
N VAL A 239 6.61 -24.61 6.86
CA VAL A 239 7.41 -25.80 7.09
C VAL A 239 8.29 -25.42 8.27
N PRO A 240 8.22 -26.09 9.44
CA PRO A 240 8.99 -25.67 10.60
C PRO A 240 10.50 -25.77 10.29
N GLU A 241 11.09 -24.72 9.74
CA GLU A 241 12.52 -24.41 9.85
C GLU A 241 12.82 -23.94 11.29
N CYS A 242 12.26 -24.64 12.28
CA CYS A 242 12.61 -24.51 13.69
C CYS A 242 13.74 -25.51 13.98
N TRP A 243 14.84 -25.41 13.24
CA TRP A 243 16.09 -26.07 13.60
C TRP A 243 17.20 -25.06 13.90
N SER A 244 17.10 -23.84 13.38
CA SER A 244 18.07 -22.77 13.61
C SER A 244 17.98 -22.21 15.03
N GLU A 245 16.78 -22.06 15.58
CA GLU A 245 16.57 -21.63 16.97
C GLU A 245 16.98 -22.72 17.99
N LEU A 246 16.90 -24.00 17.61
CA LEU A 246 17.34 -25.13 18.45
C LEU A 246 18.87 -25.30 18.48
N LYS A 247 19.64 -24.59 17.65
CA LYS A 247 21.12 -24.68 17.64
C LYS A 247 21.75 -24.07 18.90
N ASN A 248 21.07 -23.12 19.56
CA ASN A 248 21.64 -22.37 20.69
C ASN A 248 21.06 -22.78 22.05
N ASP A 249 19.98 -23.55 22.09
CA ASP A 249 19.37 -24.01 23.35
C ASP A 249 20.03 -25.30 23.82
N SER A 250 21.11 -25.16 24.59
CA SER A 250 21.69 -26.25 25.36
C SER A 250 20.86 -26.51 26.61
N TYR A 251 19.77 -27.26 26.50
CA TYR A 251 19.14 -27.85 27.68
C TYR A 251 19.84 -29.18 28.00
N GLY A 252 20.95 -29.11 28.74
CA GLY A 252 21.66 -30.28 29.27
C GLY A 252 23.18 -30.22 29.17
N HIS A 253 23.84 -31.29 29.64
CA HIS A 253 25.30 -31.39 29.78
C HIS A 253 25.96 -32.08 28.57
N VAL A 254 25.49 -31.84 27.35
CA VAL A 254 26.08 -32.39 26.11
C VAL A 254 26.68 -31.23 25.33
N LYS A 255 27.98 -31.29 25.07
CA LYS A 255 28.75 -30.26 24.35
C LYS A 255 28.87 -30.61 22.87
N VAL A 256 29.08 -29.59 22.04
CA VAL A 256 29.43 -29.74 20.62
C VAL A 256 30.68 -30.63 20.53
N GLY A 257 30.55 -31.81 19.92
CA GLY A 257 31.61 -32.82 19.81
C GLY A 257 31.36 -34.15 20.55
N ASP A 258 30.33 -34.23 21.40
CA ASP A 258 29.98 -35.47 22.14
C ASP A 258 29.24 -36.51 21.26
N ILE A 259 28.93 -36.17 20.00
CA ILE A 259 28.32 -37.09 19.04
C ILE A 259 29.31 -38.20 18.65
N GLY A 260 29.04 -39.41 19.12
CA GLY A 260 29.94 -40.56 18.96
C GLY A 260 30.51 -41.11 20.26
N ASP A 261 30.20 -40.54 21.43
CA ASP A 261 30.68 -41.07 22.71
C ASP A 261 30.22 -42.51 23.00
N TRP A 262 29.08 -42.92 22.47
CA TRP A 262 28.59 -44.31 22.51
C TRP A 262 29.51 -45.29 21.77
N GLU A 263 30.34 -44.82 20.84
CA GLU A 263 31.30 -45.66 20.13
C GLU A 263 32.50 -46.06 20.97
N ARG A 264 32.73 -45.42 22.12
CA ARG A 264 33.70 -45.93 23.11
C ARG A 264 33.35 -47.35 23.57
N HIS A 265 32.07 -47.72 23.47
CA HIS A 265 31.56 -49.03 23.83
C HIS A 265 31.27 -49.93 22.61
N THR A 266 31.62 -49.50 21.38
CA THR A 266 31.45 -50.29 20.16
C THR A 266 32.73 -50.28 19.29
N LYS A 267 32.76 -51.04 18.18
CA LYS A 267 33.94 -51.10 17.28
C LYS A 267 34.10 -49.89 16.36
N GLY A 268 33.38 -48.78 16.62
CA GLY A 268 33.47 -47.55 15.83
C GLY A 268 32.99 -47.67 14.37
N ILE A 269 32.03 -48.56 14.12
CA ILE A 269 31.53 -48.86 12.76
C ILE A 269 30.57 -47.77 12.29
N GLY A 270 29.80 -47.16 13.20
CA GLY A 270 28.81 -46.14 12.89
C GLY A 270 29.45 -44.85 12.37
N MET A 271 30.44 -44.33 13.10
CA MET A 271 31.18 -43.13 12.73
C MET A 271 31.97 -43.33 11.43
N LYS A 272 32.58 -44.51 11.23
CA LYS A 272 33.23 -44.84 9.95
C LYS A 272 32.25 -44.78 8.77
N LEU A 273 31.02 -45.27 8.97
CA LEU A 273 29.99 -45.20 7.93
C LEU A 273 29.52 -43.75 7.70
N LEU A 274 29.33 -42.98 8.77
CA LEU A 274 28.95 -41.57 8.69
C LEU A 274 30.01 -40.75 7.94
N LEU A 275 31.28 -40.90 8.31
CA LEU A 275 32.42 -40.25 7.62
C LEU A 275 32.45 -40.61 6.13
N LYS A 276 32.21 -41.89 5.80
CA LYS A 276 32.16 -42.36 4.40
C LYS A 276 30.99 -41.75 3.61
N MET A 277 29.90 -41.39 4.29
CA MET A 277 28.73 -40.75 3.71
C MET A 277 28.81 -39.21 3.74
N GLY A 278 29.95 -38.64 4.11
CA GLY A 278 30.21 -37.20 4.05
C GLY A 278 29.92 -36.44 5.35
N TYR A 279 29.72 -37.14 6.48
CA TYR A 279 29.63 -36.49 7.78
C TYR A 279 30.97 -35.86 8.18
N LYS A 280 30.95 -34.60 8.61
CA LYS A 280 32.10 -33.92 9.21
C LYS A 280 31.91 -33.88 10.72
N VAL A 281 32.93 -34.32 11.46
CA VAL A 281 32.88 -34.41 12.93
C VAL A 281 32.61 -33.02 13.51
N GLY A 282 31.55 -32.89 14.31
CA GLY A 282 31.14 -31.63 14.94
C GLY A 282 30.16 -30.79 14.11
N GLU A 283 29.87 -31.18 12.86
CA GLU A 283 28.87 -30.54 12.03
C GLU A 283 27.56 -31.34 12.00
N GLY A 284 26.50 -30.77 11.43
CA GLY A 284 25.21 -31.41 11.25
C GLY A 284 25.22 -32.41 10.09
N LEU A 285 24.29 -33.38 10.10
CA LEU A 285 24.10 -34.28 8.95
C LEU A 285 23.43 -33.56 7.76
N GLY A 286 23.89 -33.80 6.52
CA GLY A 286 23.26 -33.29 5.30
C GLY A 286 24.26 -32.72 4.30
N ARG A 287 23.82 -32.47 3.06
CA ARG A 287 24.67 -32.00 1.96
C ARG A 287 25.44 -30.70 2.26
N ASN A 288 24.82 -29.83 3.05
CA ASN A 288 25.38 -28.55 3.47
C ASN A 288 25.68 -28.50 4.99
N SER A 289 25.71 -29.65 5.68
CA SER A 289 25.93 -29.71 7.13
C SER A 289 24.87 -29.03 8.03
N HIS A 290 23.65 -28.81 7.51
CA HIS A 290 22.56 -28.10 8.21
C HIS A 290 21.80 -28.94 9.23
N GLY A 291 22.07 -30.25 9.34
CA GLY A 291 21.38 -31.12 10.28
C GLY A 291 21.64 -30.78 11.74
N ILE A 292 20.88 -31.43 12.61
CA ILE A 292 20.99 -31.22 14.05
C ILE A 292 22.27 -31.88 14.55
N VAL A 293 23.12 -31.10 15.22
CA VAL A 293 24.39 -31.59 15.79
C VAL A 293 24.17 -32.38 17.08
N HIS A 294 23.10 -32.05 17.83
CA HIS A 294 22.79 -32.64 19.14
C HIS A 294 21.60 -33.60 19.05
N ALA A 295 21.59 -34.64 19.88
CA ALA A 295 20.43 -35.52 19.99
C ALA A 295 19.22 -34.75 20.57
N ILE A 296 18.04 -34.96 19.98
CA ILE A 296 16.78 -34.35 20.47
C ILE A 296 16.46 -34.96 21.84
N GLN A 297 16.45 -34.14 22.88
CA GLN A 297 16.14 -34.62 24.23
C GLN A 297 14.63 -34.79 24.45
N PRO A 298 14.22 -35.84 25.18
CA PRO A 298 12.82 -36.04 25.54
C PRO A 298 12.38 -35.01 26.60
N VAL A 299 11.32 -34.25 26.30
CA VAL A 299 10.69 -33.34 27.26
C VAL A 299 9.79 -34.15 28.18
N VAL A 300 10.12 -34.21 29.48
CA VAL A 300 9.31 -34.91 30.48
C VAL A 300 8.21 -33.97 30.98
N TYR A 301 6.97 -34.29 30.64
CA TYR A 301 5.80 -33.56 31.13
C TYR A 301 5.43 -33.99 32.56
N PRO A 302 4.84 -33.09 33.36
CA PRO A 302 4.39 -33.43 34.71
C PRO A 302 3.32 -34.52 34.67
N LYS A 303 3.32 -35.39 35.69
CA LYS A 303 2.38 -36.52 35.80
C LYS A 303 0.93 -36.02 35.78
N ASN A 304 0.03 -36.79 35.16
CA ASN A 304 -1.42 -36.54 35.05
C ASN A 304 -1.86 -35.41 34.10
N LYS A 305 -1.07 -35.07 33.08
CA LYS A 305 -1.48 -34.16 31.98
C LYS A 305 -1.64 -34.94 30.67
N SER A 306 -2.72 -34.67 29.92
CA SER A 306 -2.97 -35.30 28.61
C SER A 306 -2.06 -34.70 27.52
N LEU A 307 -1.96 -35.41 26.39
CA LEU A 307 -1.21 -34.96 25.22
C LEU A 307 -1.73 -33.64 24.63
N ASP A 308 -2.96 -33.24 24.95
CA ASP A 308 -3.61 -32.02 24.43
C ASP A 308 -2.85 -30.75 24.86
N ILE A 309 -2.29 -30.74 26.07
CA ILE A 309 -1.50 -29.62 26.62
C ILE A 309 -0.19 -29.41 25.83
N CYS A 310 0.35 -30.49 25.23
CA CYS A 310 1.53 -30.44 24.39
C CYS A 310 1.25 -29.76 23.03
N MET A 311 0.02 -29.89 22.52
CA MET A 311 -0.42 -29.21 21.29
C MET A 311 -0.78 -27.73 21.55
N GLU A 312 -1.39 -27.42 22.69
CA GLU A 312 -1.72 -26.04 23.08
C GLU A 312 -0.48 -25.17 23.34
N GLN A 313 0.61 -25.72 23.91
CA GLN A 313 1.84 -24.96 24.15
C GLN A 313 2.65 -24.67 22.88
N LYS A 314 2.58 -25.53 21.85
CA LYS A 314 3.16 -25.25 20.53
C LYS A 314 2.37 -24.21 19.73
N ASN A 315 1.09 -24.06 20.05
CA ASN A 315 0.20 -23.03 19.49
C ASN A 315 0.26 -21.69 20.24
N LYS A 316 1.29 -21.43 21.07
CA LYS A 316 1.60 -20.06 21.48
C LYS A 316 2.13 -19.30 20.25
N VAL A 317 1.18 -18.84 19.45
CA VAL A 317 1.36 -17.85 18.39
C VAL A 317 2.21 -16.72 18.96
N ILE A 318 3.34 -16.46 18.30
CA ILE A 318 4.18 -15.31 18.60
C ILE A 318 3.29 -14.06 18.42
N ASP A 319 3.01 -13.36 19.53
CA ASP A 319 2.13 -12.17 19.65
C ASP A 319 2.39 -11.04 18.63
N GLY A 320 3.47 -11.12 17.85
CA GLY A 320 3.81 -10.20 16.78
C GLY A 320 2.93 -10.34 15.53
N ILE A 321 2.52 -11.56 15.16
CA ILE A 321 1.75 -11.81 13.92
C ILE A 321 0.30 -11.37 14.09
N GLU A 322 -0.31 -11.62 15.25
CA GLU A 322 -1.65 -11.14 15.58
C GLU A 322 -1.69 -9.61 15.73
N LYS A 323 -0.68 -8.98 16.33
CA LYS A 323 -0.56 -7.52 16.36
C LYS A 323 -0.35 -6.90 14.98
N ARG A 324 0.40 -7.55 14.07
CA ARG A 324 0.63 -7.06 12.70
C ARG A 324 -0.61 -7.24 11.82
N LYS A 325 -1.25 -8.41 11.86
CA LYS A 325 -2.57 -8.62 11.24
C LYS A 325 -3.59 -7.62 11.80
N ARG A 326 -3.63 -7.38 13.11
CA ARG A 326 -4.52 -6.38 13.72
C ARG A 326 -4.19 -4.95 13.30
N ARG A 327 -2.91 -4.60 13.06
CA ARG A 327 -2.50 -3.27 12.56
C ARG A 327 -2.85 -3.07 11.09
N VAL A 328 -2.63 -4.07 10.23
CA VAL A 328 -3.00 -4.02 8.81
C VAL A 328 -4.53 -4.05 8.66
N LYS A 329 -5.22 -4.88 9.46
CA LYS A 329 -6.68 -4.92 9.55
C LYS A 329 -7.26 -3.62 10.11
N GLN A 330 -6.60 -2.97 11.07
CA GLN A 330 -7.00 -1.66 11.62
C GLN A 330 -6.72 -0.50 10.65
N ALA A 331 -5.66 -0.59 9.83
CA ALA A 331 -5.33 0.39 8.78
C ALA A 331 -6.24 0.26 7.54
N LEU A 332 -6.67 -0.95 7.18
CA LEU A 332 -7.64 -1.20 6.11
C LEU A 332 -9.08 -0.95 6.60
N ALA A 333 -9.44 -1.34 7.82
CA ALA A 333 -10.73 -1.02 8.42
C ALA A 333 -10.91 0.48 8.72
N SER A 334 -9.83 1.25 8.96
CA SER A 334 -9.92 2.71 9.00
C SER A 334 -10.11 3.33 7.61
N ARG A 335 -9.69 2.65 6.54
CA ARG A 335 -9.85 3.08 5.15
C ARG A 335 -11.22 2.70 4.55
N LEU A 336 -11.84 1.65 5.09
CA LEU A 336 -13.14 1.12 4.67
C LEU A 336 -14.29 1.56 5.59
N LYS A 337 -14.06 2.43 6.59
CA LYS A 337 -15.19 2.94 7.39
C LYS A 337 -16.13 3.67 6.44
N PRO A 338 -17.41 3.26 6.32
CA PRO A 338 -18.38 4.15 5.75
C PRO A 338 -18.31 5.44 6.56
N LYS A 339 -18.27 6.61 5.90
CA LYS A 339 -18.79 7.80 6.56
C LYS A 339 -20.17 7.37 7.05
N GLU A 340 -20.43 7.49 8.36
CA GLU A 340 -21.81 7.45 8.83
C GLU A 340 -22.55 8.38 7.87
N ASP A 341 -23.45 7.83 7.05
CA ASP A 341 -24.29 8.64 6.18
C ASP A 341 -24.93 9.63 7.13
N VAL A 342 -24.48 10.89 7.06
CA VAL A 342 -25.01 11.92 7.94
C VAL A 342 -26.47 11.97 7.55
N ASP A 343 -27.31 11.39 8.40
CA ASP A 343 -28.70 11.17 8.08
C ASP A 343 -29.26 12.56 7.77
N ILE A 344 -30.05 12.67 6.72
CA ILE A 344 -30.66 13.94 6.35
C ILE A 344 -31.45 14.47 7.56
N PHE A 345 -31.95 13.55 8.40
CA PHE A 345 -32.56 13.82 9.69
C PHE A 345 -31.59 14.35 10.75
N ASP A 346 -30.31 13.97 10.78
CA ASP A 346 -29.30 14.56 11.67
C ASP A 346 -28.97 16.00 11.28
N ILE A 347 -28.86 16.30 9.98
CA ILE A 347 -28.69 17.68 9.48
C ILE A 347 -29.93 18.52 9.78
N ILE A 348 -31.13 17.95 9.63
CA ILE A 348 -32.39 18.61 9.98
C ILE A 348 -32.48 18.80 11.49
N ASN A 349 -32.09 17.82 12.30
CA ASN A 349 -32.07 17.91 13.75
C ASN A 349 -31.05 18.95 14.23
N GLU A 350 -29.90 19.08 13.57
CA GLU A 350 -28.88 20.09 13.87
C GLU A 350 -29.38 21.50 13.51
N LYS A 351 -30.04 21.67 12.36
CA LYS A 351 -30.66 22.95 11.96
C LYS A 351 -31.87 23.32 12.82
N LEU A 352 -32.68 22.36 13.26
CA LEU A 352 -33.80 22.60 14.17
C LEU A 352 -33.31 22.89 15.60
N ALA A 353 -32.23 22.25 16.04
CA ALA A 353 -31.59 22.52 17.33
C ALA A 353 -30.85 23.87 17.34
N SER A 354 -30.34 24.36 16.21
CA SER A 354 -29.63 25.63 16.09
C SER A 354 -30.45 26.86 16.52
N ASN A 355 -31.79 26.77 16.52
CA ASN A 355 -32.67 27.81 17.06
C ASN A 355 -32.66 27.90 18.61
N LYS A 356 -32.00 26.97 19.31
CA LYS A 356 -31.86 26.96 20.77
C LYS A 356 -30.42 27.12 21.26
N VAL A 357 -29.43 27.10 20.37
CA VAL A 357 -28.01 27.19 20.75
C VAL A 357 -27.60 28.66 20.84
N SER A 358 -27.02 29.04 21.99
CA SER A 358 -26.61 30.42 22.22
C SER A 358 -25.41 30.79 21.32
N ALA A 359 -25.32 32.06 20.88
CA ALA A 359 -24.19 32.55 20.08
C ALA A 359 -22.83 32.41 20.80
N THR A 360 -22.84 32.17 22.12
CA THR A 360 -21.67 31.86 22.94
C THR A 360 -21.20 30.42 22.78
N ASP A 361 -22.12 29.45 22.69
CA ASP A 361 -21.78 28.03 22.53
C ASP A 361 -21.15 27.76 21.16
N LEU A 362 -21.63 28.42 20.11
CA LEU A 362 -21.05 28.33 18.76
C LEU A 362 -19.61 28.86 18.72
N LYS A 363 -19.33 29.98 19.42
CA LYS A 363 -17.97 30.53 19.52
C LYS A 363 -17.04 29.63 20.32
N GLU A 364 -17.54 28.94 21.34
CA GLU A 364 -16.74 28.00 22.14
C GLU A 364 -16.42 26.72 21.36
N LYS A 365 -17.39 26.19 20.60
CA LYS A 365 -17.15 25.07 19.67
C LYS A 365 -16.10 25.42 18.61
N GLU A 366 -16.22 26.59 17.97
CA GLU A 366 -15.21 27.09 17.01
C GLU A 366 -13.81 27.18 17.65
N ARG A 367 -13.71 27.64 18.91
CA ARG A 367 -12.41 27.71 19.61
C ARG A 367 -11.83 26.34 19.94
N LYS A 368 -12.66 25.34 20.25
CA LYS A 368 -12.21 23.96 20.47
C LYS A 368 -11.69 23.36 19.17
N GLN A 369 -12.44 23.53 18.08
CA GLN A 369 -12.03 23.10 16.74
C GLN A 369 -10.69 23.72 16.33
N LEU A 370 -10.52 25.05 16.47
CA LEU A 370 -9.25 25.73 16.14
C LEU A 370 -8.05 25.24 16.95
N LYS A 371 -8.27 24.76 18.18
CA LYS A 371 -7.20 24.17 19.02
C LYS A 371 -6.85 22.75 18.61
N GLU A 372 -7.82 21.99 18.13
CA GLU A 372 -7.66 20.62 17.63
C GLU A 372 -7.05 20.58 16.22
N SER A 373 -7.26 21.63 15.40
CA SER A 373 -6.76 21.71 14.02
C SER A 373 -5.23 21.70 13.92
N SER A 374 -4.72 21.09 12.85
CA SER A 374 -3.28 21.07 12.52
C SER A 374 -2.78 22.45 12.04
N SER A 375 -1.47 22.69 12.14
CA SER A 375 -0.86 23.95 11.68
C SER A 375 -1.01 24.21 10.18
N LYS A 376 -1.05 23.14 9.36
CA LYS A 376 -1.33 23.23 7.92
C LYS A 376 -2.79 23.65 7.66
N GLU A 377 -3.74 23.06 8.40
CA GLU A 377 -5.17 23.38 8.31
C GLU A 377 -5.45 24.83 8.73
N LEU A 378 -4.81 25.32 9.80
CA LEU A 378 -4.95 26.71 10.22
C LEU A 378 -4.50 27.70 9.12
N ASN A 379 -3.44 27.38 8.38
CA ASN A 379 -2.99 28.20 7.25
C ASN A 379 -3.99 28.17 6.08
N ILE A 380 -4.57 27.02 5.78
CA ILE A 380 -5.60 26.88 4.74
C ILE A 380 -6.86 27.67 5.15
N HIS A 381 -7.29 27.55 6.40
CA HIS A 381 -8.42 28.32 6.94
C HIS A 381 -8.16 29.83 6.91
N ALA A 382 -6.92 30.28 7.18
CA ALA A 382 -6.54 31.68 7.06
C ALA A 382 -6.73 32.20 5.62
N VAL A 383 -6.26 31.44 4.62
CA VAL A 383 -6.38 31.81 3.20
C VAL A 383 -7.83 31.82 2.75
N SER A 384 -8.65 30.85 3.20
CA SER A 384 -10.08 30.80 2.89
C SER A 384 -10.83 32.00 3.46
N LEU A 385 -10.58 32.33 4.74
CA LEU A 385 -11.17 33.50 5.39
C LEU A 385 -10.77 34.81 4.69
N ASP A 386 -9.53 34.95 4.25
CA ASP A 386 -9.07 36.12 3.50
C ASP A 386 -9.80 36.26 2.15
N ARG A 387 -10.07 35.15 1.47
CA ARG A 387 -10.86 35.13 0.22
C ARG A 387 -12.30 35.57 0.48
N GLU A 388 -12.96 34.99 1.49
CA GLU A 388 -14.34 35.35 1.86
C GLU A 388 -14.44 36.82 2.27
N LEU A 389 -13.48 37.31 3.03
CA LEU A 389 -13.43 38.70 3.49
C LEU A 389 -13.23 39.67 2.32
N LYS A 390 -12.37 39.32 1.33
CA LYS A 390 -12.25 40.09 0.08
C LYS A 390 -13.56 40.11 -0.71
N GLU A 391 -14.26 38.99 -0.80
CA GLU A 391 -15.54 38.90 -1.50
C GLU A 391 -16.62 39.74 -0.81
N MET A 392 -16.72 39.66 0.52
CA MET A 392 -17.68 40.45 1.31
C MET A 392 -17.36 41.95 1.24
N LYS A 393 -16.08 42.35 1.29
CA LYS A 393 -15.66 43.76 1.06
C LYS A 393 -15.98 44.24 -0.36
N ALA A 394 -15.90 43.37 -1.37
CA ALA A 394 -16.35 43.70 -2.73
C ALA A 394 -17.88 43.88 -2.81
N LYS A 395 -18.66 43.02 -2.12
CA LYS A 395 -20.12 43.16 -2.00
C LYS A 395 -20.50 44.45 -1.28
N GLU A 396 -19.81 44.82 -0.21
CA GLU A 396 -20.02 46.08 0.51
C GLU A 396 -19.81 47.30 -0.40
N ARG A 397 -18.74 47.30 -1.20
CA ARG A 397 -18.48 48.37 -2.19
C ARG A 397 -19.61 48.48 -3.22
N LYS A 398 -20.07 47.36 -3.79
CA LYS A 398 -21.19 47.34 -4.75
C LYS A 398 -22.49 47.85 -4.13
N LEU A 399 -22.78 47.50 -2.87
CA LEU A 399 -23.95 47.98 -2.15
C LEU A 399 -23.88 49.48 -1.88
N ARG A 400 -22.70 50.01 -1.47
CA ARG A 400 -22.48 51.46 -1.32
C ARG A 400 -22.70 52.20 -2.64
N GLU A 401 -22.13 51.70 -3.74
CA GLU A 401 -22.34 52.28 -5.07
C GLU A 401 -23.83 52.23 -5.47
N GLY A 402 -24.51 51.12 -5.21
CA GLY A 402 -25.94 50.98 -5.45
C GLY A 402 -26.78 52.02 -4.70
N ILE A 403 -26.46 52.31 -3.43
CA ILE A 403 -27.12 53.35 -2.64
C ILE A 403 -26.88 54.74 -3.24
N THR A 404 -25.65 55.02 -3.70
CA THR A 404 -25.36 56.32 -4.33
C THR A 404 -26.10 56.51 -5.64
N ARG A 405 -26.25 55.46 -6.46
CA ARG A 405 -26.96 55.49 -7.74
C ARG A 405 -28.48 55.62 -7.57
N ASN A 406 -29.04 54.94 -6.56
CA ASN A 406 -30.49 54.90 -6.32
C ASN A 406 -30.97 55.92 -5.28
N ARG A 407 -30.20 57.00 -5.03
CA ARG A 407 -30.52 58.01 -4.00
C ARG A 407 -31.91 58.65 -4.15
N ARG A 408 -32.49 58.65 -5.36
CA ARG A 408 -33.79 59.25 -5.66
C ARG A 408 -34.98 58.34 -5.30
N ASP A 409 -34.77 57.03 -5.27
CA ASP A 409 -35.81 56.06 -4.92
C ASP A 409 -35.62 55.60 -3.48
N HIS A 410 -36.45 56.15 -2.59
CA HIS A 410 -36.32 55.97 -1.15
C HIS A 410 -36.48 54.50 -0.72
N ALA A 411 -37.41 53.76 -1.34
CA ALA A 411 -37.70 52.39 -0.94
C ALA A 411 -36.54 51.44 -1.29
N THR A 412 -35.96 51.60 -2.49
CA THR A 412 -34.80 50.80 -2.91
C THR A 412 -33.53 51.21 -2.18
N ALA A 413 -33.33 52.51 -1.92
CA ALA A 413 -32.20 53.01 -1.13
C ALA A 413 -32.23 52.47 0.31
N GLU A 414 -33.40 52.45 0.98
CA GLU A 414 -33.53 51.88 2.32
C GLU A 414 -33.25 50.38 2.37
N ASN A 415 -33.75 49.60 1.40
CA ASN A 415 -33.45 48.16 1.33
C ASN A 415 -31.96 47.90 1.09
N LEU A 416 -31.31 48.69 0.23
CA LEU A 416 -29.87 48.60 0.00
C LEU A 416 -29.06 48.99 1.25
N LYS A 417 -29.50 49.99 2.02
CA LYS A 417 -28.90 50.33 3.33
C LYS A 417 -29.05 49.20 4.34
N LYS A 418 -30.22 48.54 4.39
CA LYS A 418 -30.43 47.38 5.26
C LYS A 418 -29.45 46.24 4.91
N ARG A 419 -29.36 45.88 3.62
CA ARG A 419 -28.40 44.87 3.14
C ARG A 419 -26.94 45.28 3.38
N LEU A 420 -26.63 46.58 3.29
CA LEU A 420 -25.30 47.09 3.65
C LEU A 420 -25.00 46.86 5.13
N SER A 421 -25.96 47.11 6.02
CA SER A 421 -25.79 46.89 7.47
C SER A 421 -25.60 45.40 7.81
N GLU A 422 -26.31 44.50 7.13
CA GLU A 422 -26.14 43.05 7.26
C GLU A 422 -24.75 42.61 6.76
N CYS A 423 -24.36 43.07 5.58
CA CYS A 423 -23.04 42.79 5.00
C CYS A 423 -21.90 43.30 5.91
N GLN A 424 -22.06 44.48 6.53
CA GLN A 424 -21.11 45.02 7.51
C GLN A 424 -21.05 44.19 8.79
N ALA A 425 -22.19 43.68 9.28
CA ALA A 425 -22.21 42.79 10.43
C ALA A 425 -21.47 41.48 10.14
N ASP A 426 -21.59 40.94 8.93
CA ASP A 426 -20.91 39.72 8.53
C ASP A 426 -19.41 39.93 8.31
N ILE A 427 -18.99 41.07 7.75
CA ILE A 427 -17.57 41.46 7.69
C ILE A 427 -16.97 41.50 9.09
N ARG A 428 -17.65 42.12 10.07
CA ARG A 428 -17.18 42.15 11.46
C ARG A 428 -17.07 40.75 12.07
N LYS A 429 -17.97 39.82 11.72
CA LYS A 429 -17.88 38.43 12.19
C LYS A 429 -16.66 37.73 11.59
N LEU A 430 -16.40 37.89 10.29
CA LEU A 430 -15.24 37.30 9.62
C LEU A 430 -13.92 37.88 10.12
N GLU A 431 -13.85 39.20 10.33
CA GLU A 431 -12.68 39.87 10.94
C GLU A 431 -12.42 39.34 12.36
N ALA A 432 -13.47 39.16 13.17
CA ALA A 432 -13.32 38.55 14.50
C ALA A 432 -12.90 37.06 14.45
N LYS A 433 -13.25 36.31 13.40
CA LYS A 433 -12.74 34.94 13.20
C LYS A 433 -11.27 34.95 12.78
N GLN A 434 -10.88 35.86 11.91
CA GLN A 434 -9.49 36.05 11.48
C GLN A 434 -8.59 36.39 12.67
N GLU A 435 -9.01 37.30 13.54
CA GLU A 435 -8.25 37.68 14.74
C GLU A 435 -8.04 36.49 15.70
N ARG A 436 -9.06 35.64 15.87
CA ARG A 436 -8.94 34.42 16.69
C ARG A 436 -7.94 33.44 16.11
N LEU A 437 -8.00 33.22 14.80
CA LEU A 437 -7.08 32.33 14.11
C LEU A 437 -5.64 32.87 14.18
N SER A 438 -5.45 34.19 13.97
CA SER A 438 -4.12 34.81 14.11
C SER A 438 -3.57 34.69 15.53
N ASN A 439 -4.41 34.88 16.55
CA ASN A 439 -4.00 34.72 17.94
C ASN A 439 -3.56 33.28 18.25
N GLU A 440 -4.30 32.27 17.75
CA GLU A 440 -3.93 30.86 17.91
C GLU A 440 -2.59 30.54 17.21
N VAL A 441 -2.38 31.06 15.99
CA VAL A 441 -1.11 30.89 15.26
C VAL A 441 0.06 31.55 16.01
N ILE A 442 -0.13 32.75 16.57
CA ILE A 442 0.87 33.46 17.37
C ILE A 442 1.17 32.69 18.67
N GLU A 443 0.15 32.19 19.36
CA GLU A 443 0.33 31.37 20.58
C GLU A 443 1.15 30.10 20.28
N ARG A 444 0.89 29.43 19.16
CA ARG A 444 1.66 28.25 18.74
C ARG A 444 3.11 28.59 18.38
N ARG A 445 3.37 29.73 17.75
CA ARG A 445 4.74 30.20 17.48
C ARG A 445 5.48 30.52 18.78
N ARG A 446 4.87 31.28 19.69
CA ARG A 446 5.45 31.59 21.01
C ARG A 446 5.78 30.35 21.83
N LYS A 447 4.96 29.29 21.76
CA LYS A 447 5.25 28.01 22.42
C LYS A 447 6.43 27.30 21.78
N LYS A 448 6.56 27.34 20.45
CA LYS A 448 7.72 26.75 19.75
C LYS A 448 9.03 27.47 20.03
N ASP A 449 9.01 28.79 20.26
CA ASP A 449 10.21 29.57 20.56
C ASP A 449 10.67 29.43 22.03
N LEU A 450 9.87 28.80 22.90
CA LEU A 450 10.16 28.59 24.33
C LEU A 450 10.79 27.22 24.64
N PHE A 451 10.77 26.29 23.69
CA PHE A 451 11.34 24.94 23.77
C PHE A 451 12.36 24.77 22.64
#